data_AF-A0A7S2CSA6-F1
#
_entry.id   AF-A0A7S2CSA6-F1
#
_cell.length_a   1.000
_cell.length_b   1.000
_cell.length_c   1.000
_cell.angle_alpha   90.00
_cell.angle_beta   90.00
_cell.angle_gamma   90.00
#
_symmetry.space_group_name_H-M   'P 1'
#
loop_
_entity.id
_entity.type
_entity.pdbx_description
1 polymer ?
#
loop_
_entity_poly.entity_id
_entity_poly.type
_entity_poly.pdbx_seq_one_letter_code
_entity_poly.pdbx_strand_id
1 'polypeptide(L)'
;IFQAWPYLLSQCHVKHRQGFGLFLGESHLHVAAVNNQEELFCLMVELAQKHFTRDELNTWLHAKCTGVFFDEMPMRFYGGTALAYACCFELRSAVIRLLETGLVSLNDRRDACPVTGFLPLHAVAANGLKAMYEWLCKEIPTEAFRADETLLTSVGRMTDLDVH
;
A
#
# COMPACT_ATOMS: atom_id res chain seq x y z
N ILE A 1 -16.71 12.84 -10.19
CA ILE A 1 -17.66 11.69 -10.17
C ILE A 1 -17.83 11.10 -8.77
N PHE A 2 -16.75 10.80 -8.02
CA PHE A 2 -16.85 10.24 -6.65
C PHE A 2 -17.60 11.13 -5.65
N GLN A 3 -17.54 12.45 -5.81
CA GLN A 3 -18.37 13.36 -4.99
C GLN A 3 -19.88 13.18 -5.24
N ALA A 4 -20.28 12.80 -6.46
CA ALA A 4 -21.68 12.56 -6.81
C ALA A 4 -22.11 11.12 -6.48
N TRP A 5 -21.21 10.15 -6.64
CA TRP A 5 -21.42 8.74 -6.26
C TRP A 5 -20.20 8.17 -5.52
N PRO A 6 -20.14 8.32 -4.19
CA PRO A 6 -19.00 7.89 -3.37
C PRO A 6 -18.74 6.38 -3.41
N TYR A 7 -19.79 5.56 -3.52
CA TYR A 7 -19.66 4.10 -3.58
C TYR A 7 -18.95 3.57 -4.82
N LEU A 8 -18.72 4.39 -5.86
CA LEU A 8 -17.84 4.00 -6.96
C LEU A 8 -16.39 3.77 -6.47
N LEU A 9 -15.98 4.37 -5.35
CA LEU A 9 -14.65 4.15 -4.77
C LEU A 9 -14.40 2.68 -4.40
N SER A 10 -15.43 1.91 -4.04
CA SER A 10 -15.31 0.51 -3.61
C SER A 10 -15.04 -0.47 -4.74
N GLN A 11 -15.03 -0.02 -5.99
CA GLN A 11 -14.72 -0.89 -7.12
C GLN A 11 -13.23 -1.23 -7.14
N CYS A 12 -12.94 -2.51 -7.35
CA CYS A 12 -11.61 -3.02 -7.62
C CYS A 12 -11.58 -3.81 -8.92
N HIS A 13 -10.43 -3.87 -9.57
CA HIS A 13 -10.22 -4.72 -10.73
C HIS A 13 -10.28 -6.21 -10.35
N VAL A 14 -11.25 -6.95 -10.92
CA VAL A 14 -11.51 -8.36 -10.56
C VAL A 14 -11.02 -9.39 -11.58
N LYS A 15 -10.88 -9.03 -12.87
CA LYS A 15 -10.32 -9.86 -13.96
C LYS A 15 -10.26 -9.09 -15.28
N HIS A 16 -9.19 -9.30 -16.07
CA HIS A 16 -9.13 -8.84 -17.45
C HIS A 16 -9.83 -9.82 -18.41
N ARG A 17 -10.42 -9.30 -19.49
CA ARG A 17 -11.19 -10.04 -20.51
C ARG A 17 -10.42 -11.16 -21.23
N GLN A 18 -9.09 -11.20 -21.11
CA GLN A 18 -8.20 -12.18 -21.78
C GLN A 18 -7.48 -13.15 -20.82
N GLY A 19 -7.98 -13.30 -19.58
CA GLY A 19 -7.55 -14.37 -18.67
C GLY A 19 -6.29 -14.11 -17.84
N PHE A 20 -5.45 -13.14 -18.20
CA PHE A 20 -4.32 -12.69 -17.37
C PHE A 20 -4.72 -11.51 -16.50
N GLY A 21 -4.73 -11.71 -15.18
CA GLY A 21 -4.98 -10.64 -14.21
C GLY A 21 -3.74 -9.75 -14.05
N LEU A 22 -3.62 -8.69 -14.85
CA LEU A 22 -2.50 -7.76 -14.75
C LEU A 22 -2.51 -6.97 -13.43
N PHE A 23 -3.69 -6.67 -12.87
CA PHE A 23 -3.88 -5.82 -11.68
C PHE A 23 -5.06 -6.28 -10.81
N LEU A 24 -5.06 -7.55 -10.37
CA LEU A 24 -6.14 -8.07 -9.54
C LEU A 24 -6.18 -7.35 -8.18
N GLY A 25 -7.36 -6.87 -7.79
CA GLY A 25 -7.59 -6.17 -6.54
C GLY A 25 -7.14 -4.70 -6.55
N GLU A 26 -6.68 -4.19 -7.69
CA GLU A 26 -6.36 -2.77 -7.86
C GLU A 26 -7.60 -1.91 -7.60
N SER A 27 -7.43 -0.95 -6.69
CA SER A 27 -8.44 0.05 -6.35
C SER A 27 -8.02 1.42 -6.85
N HIS A 28 -8.95 2.38 -6.81
CA HIS A 28 -8.67 3.76 -7.17
C HIS A 28 -7.49 4.38 -6.40
N LEU A 29 -7.25 3.97 -5.15
CA LEU A 29 -6.10 4.44 -4.37
C LEU A 29 -4.77 3.97 -4.96
N HIS A 30 -4.70 2.73 -5.43
CA HIS A 30 -3.51 2.20 -6.11
C HIS A 30 -3.21 3.00 -7.38
N VAL A 31 -4.25 3.25 -8.19
CA VAL A 31 -4.14 4.05 -9.42
C VAL A 31 -3.69 5.48 -9.11
N ALA A 32 -4.25 6.12 -8.09
CA ALA A 32 -3.83 7.47 -7.69
C ALA A 32 -2.37 7.48 -7.21
N ALA A 33 -1.95 6.44 -6.47
CA ALA A 33 -0.58 6.34 -5.97
C ALA A 33 0.45 6.24 -7.11
N VAL A 34 0.27 5.31 -8.05
CA VAL A 34 1.20 5.12 -9.17
C VAL A 34 1.28 6.33 -10.10
N ASN A 35 0.22 7.15 -10.14
CA ASN A 35 0.18 8.39 -10.94
C ASN A 35 0.57 9.65 -10.15
N ASN A 36 1.11 9.49 -8.93
CA ASN A 36 1.51 10.59 -8.05
C ASN A 36 0.41 11.64 -7.82
N GLN A 37 -0.85 11.21 -7.73
CA GLN A 37 -2.02 12.07 -7.54
C GLN A 37 -2.37 12.17 -6.04
N GLU A 38 -1.45 12.69 -5.24
CA GLU A 38 -1.58 12.68 -3.77
C GLU A 38 -2.82 13.42 -3.24
N GLU A 39 -3.13 14.60 -3.81
CA GLU A 39 -4.31 15.36 -3.41
C GLU A 39 -5.61 14.60 -3.68
N LEU A 40 -5.70 13.98 -4.87
CA LEU A 40 -6.82 13.14 -5.25
C LEU A 40 -6.92 11.91 -4.34
N PHE A 41 -5.77 11.30 -4.00
CA PHE A 41 -5.71 10.20 -3.04
C PHE A 41 -6.34 10.60 -1.71
N CYS A 42 -5.89 11.73 -1.13
CA CYS A 42 -6.39 12.23 0.15
C CYS A 42 -7.89 12.53 0.09
N LEU A 43 -8.36 13.16 -0.99
CA LEU A 43 -9.78 13.43 -1.23
C LEU A 43 -10.61 12.15 -1.28
N MET A 44 -10.13 11.08 -1.92
CA MET A 44 -10.84 9.81 -1.97
C MET A 44 -10.94 9.15 -0.59
N VAL A 45 -9.88 9.21 0.23
CA VAL A 45 -9.93 8.69 1.61
C VAL A 45 -10.95 9.48 2.44
N GLU A 46 -10.96 10.81 2.32
CA GLU A 46 -11.93 11.65 3.03
C GLU A 46 -13.37 11.35 2.63
N LEU A 47 -13.63 11.22 1.32
CA LEU A 47 -14.96 10.85 0.82
C LEU A 47 -15.37 9.47 1.34
N ALA A 48 -14.47 8.49 1.36
CA ALA A 48 -14.76 7.17 1.90
C ALA A 48 -15.04 7.23 3.41
N GLN A 49 -14.26 7.96 4.21
CA GLN A 49 -14.51 8.13 5.65
C GLN A 49 -15.87 8.76 5.96
N LYS A 50 -16.36 9.64 5.07
CA LYS A 50 -17.66 10.30 5.22
C LYS A 50 -18.85 9.39 4.87
N HIS A 51 -18.67 8.46 3.92
CA HIS A 51 -19.78 7.74 3.29
C HIS A 51 -19.79 6.23 3.55
N PHE A 52 -18.64 5.63 3.85
CA PHE A 52 -18.54 4.20 4.13
C PHE A 52 -18.76 3.95 5.63
N THR A 53 -19.38 2.82 5.93
CA THR A 53 -19.30 2.23 7.27
C THR A 53 -17.84 1.89 7.59
N ARG A 54 -17.53 1.72 8.88
CA ARG A 54 -16.19 1.33 9.33
C ARG A 54 -15.73 0.02 8.67
N ASP A 55 -16.63 -0.94 8.50
CA ASP A 55 -16.31 -2.24 7.91
C ASP A 55 -16.05 -2.13 6.40
N GLU A 56 -16.87 -1.36 5.66
CA GLU A 56 -16.64 -1.09 4.24
C GLU A 56 -15.30 -0.37 4.02
N LEU A 57 -15.00 0.64 4.85
CA LEU A 57 -13.73 1.36 4.81
C LEU A 57 -12.57 0.41 5.11
N ASN A 58 -12.71 -0.44 6.13
CA ASN A 58 -11.71 -1.44 6.48
C ASN A 58 -11.45 -2.41 5.31
N THR A 59 -12.49 -2.96 4.68
CA THR A 59 -12.35 -3.82 3.51
C THR A 59 -11.68 -3.11 2.35
N TRP A 60 -12.05 -1.86 2.08
CA TRP A 60 -11.52 -1.08 0.97
C TRP A 60 -10.03 -0.73 1.13
N LEU A 61 -9.62 -0.29 2.33
CA LEU A 61 -8.22 0.06 2.61
C LEU A 61 -7.28 -1.16 2.59
N HIS A 62 -7.82 -2.35 2.89
CA HIS A 62 -7.08 -3.62 2.82
C HIS A 62 -7.15 -4.30 1.45
N ALA A 63 -7.76 -3.68 0.44
CA ALA A 63 -7.71 -4.19 -0.93
C ALA A 63 -6.24 -4.39 -1.35
N LYS A 64 -5.91 -5.61 -1.79
CA LYS A 64 -4.57 -5.98 -2.21
C LYS A 64 -4.48 -5.95 -3.71
N CYS A 65 -3.76 -4.98 -4.26
CA CYS A 65 -3.42 -5.00 -5.66
C CYS A 65 -2.27 -5.97 -5.89
N THR A 66 -2.50 -6.98 -6.74
CA THR A 66 -1.50 -7.97 -7.14
C THR A 66 -1.40 -8.00 -8.66
N GLY A 67 -0.17 -8.12 -9.17
CA GLY A 67 0.01 -7.99 -10.60
C GLY A 67 1.45 -7.98 -11.04
N VAL A 68 1.61 -7.95 -12.36
CA VAL A 68 2.91 -7.68 -12.98
C VAL A 68 3.02 -6.17 -13.19
N PHE A 69 3.90 -5.53 -12.42
CA PHE A 69 4.11 -4.08 -12.47
C PHE A 69 5.44 -3.68 -13.10
N PHE A 70 6.43 -4.56 -13.01
CA PHE A 70 7.78 -4.36 -13.51
C PHE A 70 8.20 -5.52 -14.40
N ASP A 71 9.19 -5.32 -15.27
CA ASP A 71 9.63 -6.35 -16.20
C ASP A 71 10.54 -7.40 -15.55
N GLU A 72 11.20 -7.08 -14.44
CA GLU A 72 12.26 -7.91 -13.83
C GLU A 72 11.98 -8.31 -12.36
N MET A 73 12.37 -9.53 -11.98
CA MET A 73 12.34 -10.00 -10.59
C MET A 73 13.39 -9.26 -9.73
N PRO A 74 13.17 -9.08 -8.42
CA PRO A 74 12.00 -9.52 -7.63
C PRO A 74 10.82 -8.54 -7.70
N MET A 75 10.99 -7.36 -8.30
CA MET A 75 9.97 -6.30 -8.34
C MET A 75 8.81 -6.62 -9.30
N ARG A 76 8.99 -7.56 -10.22
CA ARG A 76 8.00 -8.01 -11.19
C ARG A 76 6.62 -8.20 -10.58
N PHE A 77 6.56 -8.80 -9.39
CA PHE A 77 5.31 -8.94 -8.64
C PHE A 77 5.21 -7.86 -7.57
N TYR A 78 4.39 -6.87 -7.86
CA TYR A 78 3.95 -5.95 -6.83
C TYR A 78 2.65 -6.45 -6.22
N GLY A 79 2.62 -6.44 -4.89
CA GLY A 79 1.52 -6.93 -4.10
C GLY A 79 1.42 -6.05 -2.87
N GLY A 80 0.30 -5.38 -2.63
CA GLY A 80 0.23 -4.49 -1.50
C GLY A 80 -1.11 -3.83 -1.32
N THR A 81 -1.31 -3.25 -0.14
CA THR A 81 -2.39 -2.31 0.11
C THR A 81 -2.07 -0.96 -0.52
N ALA A 82 -3.08 -0.09 -0.55
CA ALA A 82 -2.89 1.31 -0.90
C ALA A 82 -1.82 2.00 -0.03
N LEU A 83 -1.63 1.58 1.24
CA LEU A 83 -0.59 2.11 2.13
C LEU A 83 0.82 1.77 1.62
N ALA A 84 1.05 0.52 1.20
CA ALA A 84 2.35 0.12 0.64
C ALA A 84 2.68 0.90 -0.64
N TYR A 85 1.67 1.14 -1.49
CA TYR A 85 1.83 1.97 -2.69
C TYR A 85 2.13 3.42 -2.33
N ALA A 86 1.34 4.05 -1.47
CA ALA A 86 1.58 5.42 -1.02
C ALA A 86 3.00 5.58 -0.44
N CYS A 87 3.51 4.58 0.28
CA CYS A 87 4.88 4.56 0.75
C CYS A 87 5.89 4.52 -0.41
N CYS A 88 5.71 3.64 -1.38
CA CYS A 88 6.71 3.45 -2.45
C CYS A 88 6.66 4.51 -3.55
N PHE A 89 5.58 5.29 -3.62
CA PHE A 89 5.50 6.49 -4.45
C PHE A 89 5.76 7.77 -3.64
N GLU A 90 6.28 7.65 -2.41
CA GLU A 90 6.69 8.76 -1.54
C GLU A 90 5.58 9.78 -1.23
N LEU A 91 4.33 9.33 -1.20
CA LEU A 91 3.13 10.15 -0.93
C LEU A 91 2.90 10.32 0.57
N ARG A 92 3.73 11.15 1.21
CA ARG A 92 3.75 11.32 2.68
C ARG A 92 2.41 11.76 3.27
N SER A 93 1.70 12.69 2.65
CA SER A 93 0.37 13.16 3.09
C SER A 93 -0.67 12.05 2.97
N ALA A 94 -0.62 11.25 1.90
CA ALA A 94 -1.48 10.09 1.74
C ALA A 94 -1.19 9.02 2.80
N VAL A 95 0.10 8.77 3.12
CA VAL A 95 0.49 7.85 4.20
C VAL A 95 -0.09 8.30 5.53
N ILE A 96 0.06 9.58 5.89
CA ILE A 96 -0.54 10.13 7.12
C ILE A 96 -2.06 9.94 7.11
N ARG A 97 -2.73 10.33 6.02
CA ARG A 97 -4.19 10.26 5.92
C ARG A 97 -4.71 8.83 6.07
N LEU A 98 -3.99 7.83 5.56
CA LEU A 98 -4.32 6.42 5.74
C LEU A 98 -4.13 5.97 7.20
N LEU A 99 -3.02 6.32 7.84
CA LEU A 99 -2.73 5.92 9.22
C LEU A 99 -3.68 6.58 10.22
N GLU A 100 -4.11 7.82 9.96
CA GLU A 100 -5.14 8.53 10.74
C GLU A 100 -6.50 7.81 10.76
N THR A 101 -6.78 6.93 9.80
CA THR A 101 -8.00 6.10 9.85
C THR A 101 -7.99 5.11 11.02
N GLY A 102 -6.80 4.74 11.50
CA GLY A 102 -6.60 3.69 12.50
C GLY A 102 -7.02 2.29 12.03
N LEU A 103 -7.19 2.10 10.71
CA LEU A 103 -7.59 0.82 10.12
C LEU A 103 -6.44 0.07 9.47
N VAL A 104 -5.40 0.78 9.04
CA VAL A 104 -4.18 0.21 8.44
C VAL A 104 -2.95 0.60 9.24
N SER A 105 -1.87 -0.15 9.08
CA SER A 105 -0.63 0.02 9.83
C SER A 105 0.59 -0.28 8.96
N LEU A 106 1.71 0.40 9.22
CA LEU A 106 3.01 0.05 8.64
C LEU A 106 3.55 -1.27 9.20
N ASN A 107 3.04 -1.72 10.34
CA ASN A 107 3.61 -2.80 11.15
C ASN A 107 2.69 -4.04 11.27
N ASP A 108 1.42 -3.95 10.82
CA ASP A 108 0.48 -5.07 10.91
C ASP A 108 0.70 -6.08 9.77
N ARG A 109 0.80 -7.36 10.11
CA ARG A 109 0.94 -8.46 9.14
C ARG A 109 -0.25 -8.59 8.20
N ARG A 110 -1.44 -8.14 8.60
CA ARG A 110 -2.61 -8.07 7.72
C ARG A 110 -2.38 -7.12 6.55
N ASP A 111 -1.51 -6.13 6.71
CA ASP A 111 -1.15 -5.17 5.66
C ASP A 111 -0.02 -5.66 4.75
N ALA A 112 0.62 -6.79 5.07
CA ALA A 112 1.67 -7.36 4.24
C ALA A 112 1.19 -7.79 2.85
N CYS A 113 2.11 -7.74 1.89
CA CYS A 113 1.96 -8.33 0.57
C CYS A 113 1.72 -9.85 0.69
N PRO A 114 0.66 -10.41 0.10
CA PRO A 114 0.42 -11.86 0.15
C PRO A 114 1.45 -12.68 -0.64
N VAL A 115 2.14 -12.07 -1.60
CA VAL A 115 3.12 -12.74 -2.48
C VAL A 115 4.51 -12.75 -1.86
N THR A 116 4.97 -11.62 -1.31
CA THR A 116 6.34 -11.44 -0.81
C THR A 116 6.45 -11.38 0.70
N GLY A 117 5.34 -11.24 1.42
CA GLY A 117 5.34 -11.01 2.88
C GLY A 117 5.81 -9.61 3.29
N PHE A 118 6.08 -8.73 2.32
CA PHE A 118 6.59 -7.39 2.58
C PHE A 118 5.53 -6.52 3.25
N LEU A 119 5.95 -5.88 4.34
CA LEU A 119 5.26 -4.73 4.91
C LEU A 119 5.59 -3.47 4.07
N PRO A 120 4.86 -2.35 4.24
CA PRO A 120 5.16 -1.12 3.52
C PRO A 120 6.64 -0.69 3.59
N LEU A 121 7.27 -0.78 4.78
CA LEU A 121 8.70 -0.44 4.93
C LEU A 121 9.63 -1.35 4.11
N HIS A 122 9.33 -2.65 4.05
CA HIS A 122 10.09 -3.60 3.24
C HIS A 122 10.03 -3.27 1.75
N ALA A 123 8.85 -2.87 1.27
CA ALA A 123 8.68 -2.45 -0.12
C ALA A 123 9.48 -1.17 -0.40
N VAL A 124 9.46 -0.19 0.51
CA VAL A 124 10.28 1.03 0.41
C VAL A 124 11.77 0.71 0.36
N ALA A 125 12.25 -0.18 1.23
CA ALA A 125 13.64 -0.62 1.24
C ALA A 125 14.03 -1.34 -0.05
N ALA A 126 13.18 -2.24 -0.56
CA ALA A 126 13.42 -2.97 -1.81
C ALA A 126 13.47 -2.06 -3.05
N ASN A 127 12.80 -0.90 -3.00
CA ASN A 127 12.85 0.12 -4.06
C ASN A 127 14.02 1.12 -3.88
N GLY A 128 14.85 0.97 -2.84
CA GLY A 128 16.00 1.87 -2.60
C GLY A 128 15.61 3.28 -2.16
N LEU A 129 14.38 3.48 -1.66
CA LEU A 129 13.82 4.78 -1.32
C LEU A 129 14.29 5.24 0.06
N LYS A 130 15.58 5.58 0.18
CA LYS A 130 16.22 5.92 1.46
C LYS A 130 15.54 7.06 2.21
N ALA A 131 15.19 8.14 1.52
CA ALA A 131 14.56 9.31 2.14
C ALA A 131 13.18 8.97 2.74
N MET A 132 12.39 8.17 2.03
CA MET A 132 11.11 7.69 2.53
C MET A 132 11.26 6.68 3.67
N TYR A 133 12.26 5.80 3.60
CA TYR A 133 12.59 4.88 4.69
C TYR A 133 12.90 5.65 5.99
N GLU A 134 13.83 6.61 5.91
CA GLU A 134 14.20 7.44 7.06
C GLU A 134 13.00 8.21 7.61
N TRP A 135 12.17 8.75 6.72
CA TRP A 135 10.95 9.45 7.11
C TRP A 135 9.96 8.53 7.85
N LEU A 136 9.66 7.34 7.33
CA LEU A 136 8.73 6.39 7.95
C LEU A 136 9.22 5.89 9.32
N CYS A 137 10.53 5.72 9.51
CA CYS A 137 11.08 5.24 10.77
C CYS A 137 11.25 6.34 11.82
N LYS A 138 11.55 7.58 11.41
CA LYS A 138 12.07 8.62 12.34
C LYS A 138 11.32 9.94 12.28
N GLU A 139 10.98 10.41 11.08
CA GLU A 139 10.52 11.79 10.85
C GLU A 139 9.00 11.92 10.72
N ILE A 140 8.27 10.79 10.61
CA ILE A 140 6.81 10.81 10.58
C ILE A 140 6.29 11.52 11.86
N PRO A 141 5.36 12.50 11.74
CA PRO A 141 5.03 13.39 12.85
C PRO A 141 4.47 12.69 14.10
N THR A 142 3.74 11.60 13.90
CA THR A 142 3.12 10.84 14.99
C THR A 142 3.97 9.61 15.30
N GLU A 143 4.54 9.52 16.50
CA GLU A 143 5.45 8.40 16.84
C GLU A 143 4.78 7.02 16.74
N ALA A 144 3.49 6.92 17.08
CA ALA A 144 2.71 5.70 16.96
C ALA A 144 2.54 5.20 15.51
N PHE A 145 2.81 6.06 14.53
CA PHE A 145 2.77 5.73 13.11
C PHE A 145 4.11 5.22 12.58
N ARG A 146 5.20 5.30 13.35
CA ARG A 146 6.53 4.90 12.88
C ARG A 146 6.56 3.43 12.46
N ALA A 147 7.25 3.18 11.35
CA ALA A 147 7.56 1.82 10.95
C ALA A 147 8.59 1.21 11.91
N ASP A 148 8.41 -0.07 12.24
CA ASP A 148 9.35 -0.85 13.03
C ASP A 148 10.30 -1.60 12.09
N GLU A 149 11.54 -1.11 12.02
CA GLU A 149 12.60 -1.70 11.19
C GLU A 149 13.11 -3.05 11.67
N THR A 150 12.71 -3.51 12.87
CA THR A 150 13.08 -4.82 13.39
C THR A 150 12.16 -5.94 12.89
N LEU A 151 11.02 -5.60 12.30
CA LEU A 151 10.07 -6.59 11.77
C LEU A 151 10.63 -7.22 10.49
N LEU A 152 10.86 -8.53 10.51
CA LEU A 152 11.30 -9.30 9.34
C LEU A 152 10.17 -9.60 8.35
N THR A 153 10.45 -9.86 7.08
CA THR A 153 9.41 -10.41 6.16
C THR A 153 8.94 -11.80 6.61
N SER A 154 7.67 -12.14 6.32
CA SER A 154 7.06 -13.42 6.71
C SER A 154 7.00 -14.46 5.60
N VAL A 155 7.36 -14.10 4.36
CA VAL A 155 7.39 -15.01 3.20
C VAL A 155 8.76 -14.90 2.53
N GLY A 156 9.35 -16.06 2.21
CA GLY A 156 10.76 -16.17 1.87
C GLY A 156 11.61 -16.27 3.14
N ARG A 157 12.45 -17.31 3.24
CA ARG A 157 13.46 -17.38 4.31
C ARG A 157 14.66 -16.56 3.85
N MET A 158 15.18 -15.68 4.72
CA MET A 158 16.53 -15.17 4.50
C MET A 158 17.47 -16.37 4.53
N THR A 159 18.16 -16.61 3.43
CA THR A 159 19.33 -17.48 3.46
C THR A 159 20.44 -16.65 4.06
N ASP A 160 21.05 -17.11 5.16
CA ASP A 160 22.28 -16.50 5.63
C ASP A 160 23.30 -16.58 4.49
N LEU A 161 23.73 -15.41 4.02
CA LEU A 161 24.94 -15.33 3.23
C LEU A 161 26.07 -15.52 4.24
N ASP A 162 26.45 -16.76 4.48
CA ASP A 162 27.73 -17.07 5.12
C ASP A 162 28.84 -16.48 4.24
N VAL A 163 29.15 -15.21 4.47
CA VAL A 163 30.35 -14.56 3.95
C VAL A 163 31.47 -14.99 4.89
N HIS A 164 32.10 -16.11 4.56
CA HIS A 164 33.41 -16.49 5.07
C HIS A 164 34.51 -15.62 4.44
#